data_AF-A0A4C1WIG6-F1
#
_entry.id   AF-A0A4C1WIG6-F1
#
_cell.length_a   1.000
_cell.length_b   1.000
_cell.length_c   1.000
_cell.angle_alpha   90.00
_cell.angle_beta   90.00
_cell.angle_gamma   90.00
#
_symmetry.space_group_name_H-M   'P 1'
#
loop_
_entity.id
_entity.type
_entity.pdbx_description
1 polymer ?
#
loop_
_entity_poly.entity_id
_entity_poly.type
_entity_poly.pdbx_seq_one_letter_code
_entity_poly.pdbx_strand_id
1 'polypeptide(L)'
;MTVGLAYPGAPGSAHTVAIFNAYLKNCYFPPVWKEAEVIGIPEPGKPRNISASYRPISLLSDLGKLYENILKARLSEHLFGKGLIIDEQFGFRPNHSCPSKPSA
;
A
#
# COMPACT_ATOMS: atom_id res chain seq x y z
N MET A 1 -20.94 1.53 -9.25
CA MET A 1 -20.58 0.11 -9.11
C MET A 1 -20.27 -0.18 -7.66
N THR A 2 -21.16 -0.95 -7.03
CA THR A 2 -21.06 -1.36 -5.63
C THR A 2 -20.03 -2.47 -5.54
N VAL A 3 -19.00 -2.30 -4.71
CA VAL A 3 -17.97 -3.33 -4.54
C VAL A 3 -18.57 -4.46 -3.70
N GLY A 4 -18.97 -5.53 -4.37
CA GLY A 4 -19.33 -6.80 -3.76
C GLY A 4 -18.08 -7.56 -3.35
N LEU A 5 -17.58 -7.28 -2.15
CA LEU A 5 -16.83 -8.24 -1.35
C LEU A 5 -17.45 -8.25 0.04
N ALA A 6 -18.65 -8.82 0.12
CA ALA A 6 -19.28 -9.16 1.37
C ALA A 6 -18.56 -10.41 1.92
N TYR A 7 -17.73 -10.23 2.95
CA TYR A 7 -17.54 -11.29 3.94
C TYR A 7 -18.83 -11.33 4.76
N PRO A 8 -19.67 -12.38 4.61
CA PRO A 8 -20.91 -12.44 5.34
C PRO A 8 -20.59 -12.77 6.81
N GLY A 9 -20.98 -11.89 7.75
CA GLY A 9 -21.24 -12.31 9.13
C GLY A 9 -20.48 -11.66 10.28
N ALA A 10 -19.66 -10.62 10.09
CA ALA A 10 -19.08 -9.89 11.23
C ALA A 10 -19.77 -8.51 11.40
N PRO A 11 -20.60 -8.27 12.44
CA PRO A 11 -21.29 -6.98 12.65
C PRO A 11 -20.32 -5.78 12.79
N GLY A 12 -19.04 -6.03 13.08
CA GLY A 12 -17.99 -5.02 13.07
C GLY A 12 -17.53 -4.53 11.69
N SER A 13 -17.71 -5.31 10.61
CA SER A 13 -17.18 -4.95 9.28
C SER A 13 -18.01 -3.87 8.55
N ALA A 14 -19.34 -3.86 8.78
CA ALA A 14 -20.24 -2.93 8.11
C ALA A 14 -19.96 -1.46 8.48
N HIS A 15 -19.62 -1.19 9.75
CA HIS A 15 -19.31 0.15 10.23
C HIS A 15 -18.02 0.69 9.61
N THR A 16 -16.96 -0.10 9.58
CA THR A 16 -15.68 0.27 8.98
C THR A 16 -15.82 0.57 7.48
N VAL A 17 -16.62 -0.25 6.77
CA VAL A 17 -16.92 -0.02 5.35
C VAL A 17 -17.66 1.31 5.14
N ALA A 18 -18.66 1.62 5.97
CA ALA A 18 -19.38 2.88 5.89
C ALA A 18 -18.45 4.09 6.12
N ILE A 19 -17.58 4.01 7.13
CA ILE A 19 -16.61 5.06 7.46
C ILE A 19 -15.63 5.28 6.30
N PHE A 20 -15.01 4.23 5.76
CA PHE A 20 -14.08 4.36 4.64
C PHE A 20 -14.76 4.93 3.40
N ASN A 21 -15.98 4.49 3.09
CA ASN A 21 -16.74 5.04 1.97
C ASN A 21 -17.06 6.53 2.17
N ALA A 22 -17.37 6.96 3.39
CA ALA A 22 -17.58 8.37 3.70
C ALA A 22 -16.29 9.18 3.47
N TYR A 23 -15.14 8.72 3.97
CA TYR A 23 -13.87 9.40 3.75
C TYR A 23 -13.45 9.45 2.28
N LEU A 24 -13.63 8.36 1.53
CA LEU A 24 -13.34 8.32 0.10
C LEU A 24 -14.21 9.29 -0.70
N LYS A 25 -15.52 9.36 -0.39
CA LYS A 25 -16.44 10.32 -1.04
C LYS A 25 -16.06 11.77 -0.77
N ASN A 26 -15.52 12.05 0.41
CA ASN A 26 -15.08 13.38 0.81
C ASN A 26 -13.60 13.66 0.44
N CYS A 27 -12.93 12.77 -0.29
CA CYS A 27 -11.50 12.86 -0.61
C CYS A 27 -10.63 13.12 0.63
N TYR A 28 -11.02 12.55 1.76
CA TYR A 28 -10.38 12.80 3.05
C TYR A 28 -9.53 11.60 3.47
N PHE A 29 -8.34 11.88 4.01
CA PHE A 29 -7.50 10.88 4.66
C PHE A 29 -7.23 11.39 6.09
N PRO A 30 -7.79 10.71 7.12
CA PRO A 30 -7.55 11.05 8.53
C PRO A 30 -6.06 11.15 8.88
N PRO A 31 -5.58 12.21 9.54
CA PRO A 31 -4.18 12.37 9.96
C PRO A 31 -3.67 11.20 10.81
N VAL A 32 -4.45 10.76 11.80
CA VAL A 32 -4.09 9.65 12.69
C VAL A 32 -3.88 8.32 11.96
N TRP A 33 -4.47 8.15 10.77
CA TRP A 33 -4.25 6.96 9.94
C TRP A 33 -3.03 7.07 9.03
N LYS A 34 -2.41 8.25 8.95
CA LYS A 34 -1.14 8.52 8.24
C LYS A 34 0.06 8.52 9.18
N GLU A 35 -0.18 8.54 10.49
CA GLU A 35 0.87 8.41 11.49
C GLU A 35 1.44 6.99 11.47
N ALA A 36 2.77 6.89 11.42
CA ALA A 36 3.50 5.64 11.32
C ALA A 36 4.57 5.53 12.41
N GLU A 37 4.72 4.33 12.96
CA GLU A 37 5.87 3.98 13.78
C GLU A 37 7.05 3.64 12.87
N VAL A 38 8.20 4.29 13.08
CA VAL A 38 9.40 4.03 12.28
C VAL A 38 10.28 3.01 12.98
N ILE A 39 10.46 1.85 12.36
CA ILE A 39 11.35 0.79 12.88
C ILE A 39 12.49 0.50 11.90
N GLY A 40 13.69 0.24 12.42
CA GLY A 40 14.86 -0.07 11.61
C GLY A 40 15.01 -1.57 11.37
N ILE A 41 15.05 -2.00 10.11
CA ILE A 41 15.38 -3.38 9.71
C ILE A 41 16.85 -3.46 9.32
N PRO A 42 17.67 -4.34 9.94
CA PRO A 42 19.08 -4.45 9.62
C PRO A 42 19.30 -4.92 8.18
N GLU A 43 20.24 -4.28 7.48
CA GLU A 43 20.67 -4.72 6.16
C GLU A 43 21.53 -5.99 6.24
N PRO A 44 21.30 -6.98 5.36
CA PRO A 44 22.14 -8.15 5.27
C PRO A 44 23.60 -7.78 5.00
N GLY A 45 24.53 -8.40 5.73
CA GLY A 45 25.97 -8.21 5.52
C GLY A 45 26.55 -6.89 6.06
N LYS A 46 25.75 -6.03 6.69
CA LYS A 46 26.22 -4.78 7.30
C LYS A 46 26.38 -4.87 8.82
N PRO A 47 27.31 -4.11 9.41
CA PRO A 47 27.59 -4.15 10.85
C PRO A 47 26.46 -3.51 11.66
N ARG A 48 25.96 -4.19 12.69
CA ARG A 48 24.76 -3.80 13.47
C ARG A 48 24.95 -2.63 14.43
N ASN A 49 26.19 -2.23 14.68
CA ASN A 49 26.55 -1.13 15.57
C ASN A 49 26.49 0.25 14.89
N ILE A 50 26.20 0.29 13.59
CA ILE A 50 26.12 1.54 12.82
C ILE A 50 24.65 1.78 12.45
N SER A 51 24.13 2.98 12.73
CA SER A 51 22.75 3.37 12.39
C SER A 51 22.46 3.29 10.90
N ALA A 52 23.44 3.64 10.06
CA ALA A 52 23.36 3.54 8.59
C ALA A 52 23.24 2.10 8.05
N SER A 53 23.39 1.08 8.90
CA SER A 53 23.18 -0.32 8.54
C SER A 53 21.72 -0.76 8.60
N TYR A 54 20.79 0.11 8.97
CA TYR A 54 19.36 -0.21 9.07
C TYR A 54 18.56 0.51 7.98
N ARG A 55 17.58 -0.18 7.40
CA ARG A 55 16.54 0.40 6.54
C ARG A 55 15.37 0.82 7.43
N PRO A 56 15.03 2.11 7.52
CA PRO A 56 13.80 2.51 8.21
C PRO A 56 12.58 2.04 7.41
N ILE A 57 11.60 1.45 8.09
CA ILE A 57 10.27 1.19 7.55
C ILE A 57 9.21 1.90 8.38
N SER A 58 8.15 2.35 7.73
CA SER A 58 7.02 3.03 8.35
C SER A 58 5.87 2.04 8.55
N LEU A 59 5.48 1.79 9.80
CA LEU A 59 4.37 0.93 10.17
C LEU A 59 3.13 1.75 10.52
N LEU A 60 2.15 1.76 9.62
CA LEU A 60 0.84 2.35 9.90
C LEU A 60 -0.02 1.45 10.80
N SER A 61 -1.02 2.07 11.43
CA SER A 61 -2.13 1.34 12.05
C SER A 61 -2.86 0.46 11.03
N ASP A 62 -3.54 -0.59 11.51
CA ASP A 62 -4.25 -1.53 10.63
C ASP A 62 -5.35 -0.84 9.81
N LEU A 63 -6.01 0.18 10.39
CA LEU A 63 -6.98 1.02 9.66
C LEU A 63 -6.30 1.83 8.55
N GLY A 64 -5.13 2.42 8.82
CA GLY A 64 -4.34 3.14 7.83
C GLY A 64 -3.92 2.23 6.67
N LYS A 65 -3.35 1.05 6.97
CA LYS A 65 -2.97 0.05 5.96
C LYS A 65 -4.15 -0.39 5.11
N LEU A 66 -5.30 -0.63 5.75
CA LEU A 66 -6.51 -1.06 5.05
C LEU A 66 -7.03 0.04 4.12
N TYR A 67 -7.02 1.29 4.58
CA TYR A 67 -7.43 2.44 3.76
C TYR A 67 -6.48 2.68 2.58
N GLU A 68 -5.16 2.61 2.81
CA GLU A 68 -4.16 2.67 1.75
C GLU A 68 -4.32 1.56 0.71
N ASN A 69 -4.60 0.32 1.15
CA ASN A 69 -4.84 -0.78 0.23
C ASN A 69 -6.06 -0.55 -0.66
N ILE A 70 -7.14 0.02 -0.12
CA ILE A 70 -8.34 0.39 -0.91
C ILE A 70 -8.00 1.47 -1.94
N LEU A 71 -7.26 2.51 -1.53
CA LEU A 71 -6.81 3.57 -2.43
C LEU A 71 -5.91 3.03 -3.54
N LYS A 72 -4.91 2.22 -3.17
CA LYS A 72 -3.99 1.56 -4.10
C LYS A 72 -4.74 0.72 -5.12
N ALA A 73 -5.69 -0.11 -4.68
CA ALA A 73 -6.48 -0.96 -5.58
C ALA A 73 -7.23 -0.12 -6.63
N ARG A 74 -7.95 0.93 -6.19
CA ARG A 74 -8.71 1.81 -7.10
C ARG A 74 -7.81 2.60 -8.05
N LEU A 75 -6.68 3.09 -7.55
CA LEU A 75 -5.73 3.83 -8.38
C LEU A 75 -5.07 2.92 -9.40
N SER A 76 -4.64 1.71 -9.00
CA SER A 76 -4.09 0.72 -9.91
C SER A 76 -5.09 0.34 -11.01
N GLU A 77 -6.35 0.06 -10.66
CA GLU A 77 -7.40 -0.22 -11.64
C GLU A 77 -7.54 0.91 -12.66
N HIS A 78 -7.54 2.17 -12.20
CA HIS A 78 -7.62 3.33 -13.08
C HIS A 78 -6.40 3.47 -14.00
N LEU A 79 -5.19 3.33 -13.45
CA LEU A 79 -3.94 3.51 -14.18
C LEU A 79 -3.75 2.42 -15.23
N PHE A 80 -3.94 1.15 -14.85
CA PHE A 80 -3.78 0.02 -15.77
C PHE A 80 -4.92 -0.08 -16.75
N GLY A 81 -6.17 0.13 -16.32
CA GLY A 81 -7.34 0.07 -17.19
C GLY A 81 -7.34 1.13 -18.30
N LYS A 82 -6.65 2.25 -18.09
CA LYS A 82 -6.48 3.32 -19.09
C LYS A 82 -5.13 3.30 -19.82
N GLY A 83 -4.24 2.34 -19.52
CA GLY A 83 -2.91 2.29 -20.13
C GLY A 83 -2.05 3.52 -19.81
N LEU A 84 -2.18 4.10 -18.60
CA LEU A 84 -1.46 5.31 -18.19
C LEU A 84 -0.04 5.01 -17.66
N ILE A 85 0.34 3.73 -17.58
CA ILE A 85 1.68 3.30 -17.17
C ILE A 85 2.51 3.05 -18.43
N ILE A 86 3.70 3.67 -18.49
CA ILE A 86 4.65 3.48 -19.59
C ILE A 86 5.21 2.05 -19.60
N ASP A 87 5.59 1.57 -20.78
CA ASP A 87 6.01 0.18 -20.93
C ASP A 87 7.38 -0.13 -20.31
N GLU A 88 8.22 0.89 -20.16
CA GLU A 88 9.52 0.80 -19.50
C GLU A 88 9.43 0.70 -17.96
N GLN A 89 8.23 0.82 -17.39
CA GLN A 89 8.02 0.62 -15.95
C GLN A 89 7.89 -0.87 -15.61
N PHE A 90 8.99 -1.47 -15.15
CA PHE A 90 9.04 -2.87 -14.73
C PHE A 90 8.65 -3.08 -13.26
N GLY A 91 9.01 -2.14 -12.39
CA GLY A 91 8.73 -2.22 -10.95
C GLY A 91 7.27 -1.97 -10.62
N PHE A 92 6.74 -2.71 -9.63
CA PHE A 92 5.39 -2.53 -9.09
C PHE A 92 4.26 -2.67 -10.13
N ARG A 93 4.52 -3.35 -11.26
CA ARG A 93 3.56 -3.67 -12.30
C ARG A 93 3.14 -5.14 -12.18
N PRO A 94 1.84 -5.46 -12.20
CA PRO A 94 1.40 -6.85 -12.22
C PRO A 94 1.93 -7.55 -13.48
N ASN A 95 2.32 -8.82 -13.35
CA ASN A 95 2.83 -9.66 -14.43
C ASN A 95 4.12 -9.14 -15.11
N HIS A 96 4.90 -8.28 -14.44
CA HIS A 96 6.24 -7.88 -14.86
C HIS A 96 7.28 -8.29 -13.81
N SER A 97 8.40 -8.84 -14.26
CA SER A 97 9.59 -9.08 -13.43
C SER A 97 10.66 -8.05 -13.76
N CYS A 98 11.64 -7.90 -12.86
CA CYS A 98 12.83 -7.13 -13.19
C CYS A 98 13.67 -7.92 -14.21
N PRO A 99 13.96 -7.38 -15.41
CA PRO A 99 14.99 -7.97 -16.25
C PRO A 99 16.31 -7.94 -15.47
N SER A 100 16.96 -9.10 -15.32
CA SER A 100 18.29 -9.17 -14.71
C SER A 100 19.22 -8.28 -15.55
N LYS A 101 19.91 -7.34 -14.90
CA LYS A 101 21.03 -6.64 -15.56
C LYS A 101 21.95 -7.71 -16.17
N PRO A 102 22.40 -7.58 -17.43
CA PRO A 102 23.47 -8.41 -17.93
C PRO A 102 24.67 -8.19 -17.00
N SER A 103 25.19 -9.26 -16.41
CA SER A 103 26.50 -9.22 -15.78
C SER A 103 27.51 -8.88 -16.87
N ALA A 104 28.03 -7.66 -16.84
CA ALA A 104 29.20 -7.27 -17.61
C ALA A 104 30.45 -7.95 -17.05
#